data_AF-A0A7C6WIW4-F1
#
_entry.id   AF-A0A7C6WIW4-F1
#
_cell.length_a   1.000
_cell.length_b   1.000
_cell.length_c   1.000
_cell.angle_alpha   90.00
_cell.angle_beta   90.00
_cell.angle_gamma   90.00
#
_symmetry.space_group_name_H-M   'P 1'
#
loop_
_entity.id
_entity.type
_entity.pdbx_description
1 polymer ?
#
loop_
_entity_poly.entity_id
_entity_poly.type
_entity_poly.pdbx_seq_one_letter_code
_entity_poly.pdbx_strand_id
1 'polypeptide(L)'
;GSDRYADIFDSFGDEAIENKTVTKAITSAQKRVEGQNFDIRKRLLEYDDVLREQREIMYDQRNEVLENDDVHGMVKDMFSRVLSNLVSFHRTENGTVDFDGLNETLMKQGFKGKSVDPNQFNGLSVENMTKALVDQFFDEYDQKIDPYKEQILPIEKRMVLRVVDSAWMEHIDQMDRLRNGIHLRSYAQSDPLKAYVEEGYEMFEDMLQRIARDVVMFCLNVQVQVQE
;
A
#
# COMPACT_ATOMS: atom_id res chain seq x y z
N GLY A 1 30.04 13.95 30.91
CA GLY A 1 29.52 12.79 31.70
C GLY A 1 30.58 11.75 31.92
N SER A 2 31.26 11.38 30.83
CA SER A 2 32.60 10.75 30.80
C SER A 2 33.64 11.51 31.61
N ASP A 3 33.59 12.85 31.59
CA ASP A 3 34.63 13.73 32.15
C ASP A 3 34.86 13.51 33.66
N ARG A 4 33.79 13.15 34.39
CA ARG A 4 33.85 12.91 35.83
C ARG A 4 34.56 11.61 36.23
N TYR A 5 34.67 10.68 35.29
CA TYR A 5 35.34 9.39 35.49
C TYR A 5 36.72 9.34 34.84
N ALA A 6 36.98 10.23 33.85
CA ALA A 6 38.30 10.40 33.24
C ALA A 6 39.34 10.85 34.27
N ASP A 7 39.04 11.88 35.07
CA ASP A 7 39.95 12.37 36.12
C ASP A 7 40.25 11.31 37.20
N ILE A 8 39.27 10.44 37.48
CA ILE A 8 39.43 9.33 38.43
C ILE A 8 40.34 8.25 37.84
N PHE A 9 40.18 7.94 36.55
CA PHE A 9 41.03 6.98 35.84
C PHE A 9 42.48 7.46 35.72
N ASP A 10 42.69 8.75 35.40
CA ASP A 10 44.02 9.37 35.30
C ASP A 10 44.77 9.34 36.65
N SER A 11 44.04 9.33 37.77
CA SER A 11 44.64 9.25 39.11
C SER A 11 45.18 7.86 39.50
N PHE A 12 44.80 6.79 38.78
CA PHE A 12 45.20 5.41 39.10
C PHE A 12 46.45 4.90 38.36
N GLY A 13 46.95 5.60 37.33
CA GLY A 13 48.16 5.20 36.60
C GLY A 13 48.05 3.81 35.92
N ASP A 14 49.17 3.07 35.82
CA ASP A 14 49.27 1.75 35.14
C ASP A 14 48.99 0.53 36.07
N GLU A 15 48.50 0.75 37.30
CA GLU A 15 48.18 -0.35 38.21
C GLU A 15 46.81 -0.99 37.90
N ALA A 16 46.68 -2.29 38.15
CA ALA A 16 45.43 -3.03 37.93
C ALA A 16 44.30 -2.48 38.82
N ILE A 17 43.21 -2.03 38.19
CA ILE A 17 42.10 -1.38 38.89
C ILE A 17 41.22 -2.42 39.60
N GLU A 18 41.42 -2.59 40.91
CA GLU A 18 40.58 -3.43 41.78
C GLU A 18 39.53 -2.63 42.59
N ASN A 19 39.20 -1.41 42.14
CA ASN A 19 38.26 -0.56 42.87
C ASN A 19 36.79 -0.92 42.54
N LYS A 20 36.06 -1.44 43.54
CA LYS A 20 34.62 -1.78 43.45
C LYS A 20 33.73 -0.65 42.91
N THR A 21 34.10 0.61 43.13
CA THR A 21 33.38 1.79 42.62
C THR A 21 33.56 1.94 41.11
N VAL A 22 34.78 1.69 40.61
CA VAL A 22 35.08 1.71 39.17
C VAL A 22 34.39 0.53 38.48
N THR A 23 34.43 -0.67 39.05
CA THR A 23 33.69 -1.83 38.54
C THR A 23 32.19 -1.54 38.43
N LYS A 24 31.57 -0.96 39.48
CA LYS A 24 30.16 -0.56 39.45
C LYS A 24 29.86 0.50 38.39
N ALA A 25 30.76 1.47 38.20
CA ALA A 25 30.60 2.49 37.17
C ALA A 25 30.64 1.87 35.75
N ILE A 26 31.58 0.95 35.50
CA ILE A 26 31.67 0.19 34.24
C ILE A 26 30.41 -0.65 34.02
N THR A 27 29.97 -1.43 35.01
CA THR A 27 28.72 -2.22 34.90
C THR A 27 27.51 -1.34 34.62
N SER A 28 27.45 -0.14 35.22
CA SER A 28 26.33 0.79 35.01
C SER A 28 26.36 1.40 33.61
N ALA A 29 27.54 1.77 33.11
CA ALA A 29 27.72 2.25 31.74
C ALA A 29 27.37 1.15 30.72
N GLN A 30 27.80 -0.09 30.96
CA GLN A 30 27.45 -1.23 30.14
C GLN A 30 25.93 -1.45 30.10
N LYS A 31 25.25 -1.50 31.25
CA LYS A 31 23.79 -1.62 31.31
C LYS A 31 23.08 -0.51 30.55
N ARG A 32 23.63 0.72 30.57
CA ARG A 32 23.07 1.85 29.82
C ARG A 32 23.21 1.66 28.31
N VAL A 33 24.39 1.23 27.85
CA VAL A 33 24.63 0.93 26.42
C VAL A 33 23.77 -0.23 25.95
N GLU A 34 23.64 -1.29 26.75
CA GLU A 34 22.74 -2.42 26.48
C GLU A 34 21.28 -1.97 26.41
N GLY A 35 20.83 -1.11 27.34
CA GLY A 35 19.49 -0.52 27.31
C GLY A 35 19.25 0.32 26.06
N GLN A 36 20.20 1.18 25.67
CA GLN A 36 20.09 1.97 24.43
C GLN A 36 20.02 1.07 23.19
N ASN A 37 20.86 0.04 23.11
CA ASN A 37 20.83 -0.91 22.01
C ASN A 37 19.51 -1.69 21.96
N PHE A 38 18.97 -2.06 23.12
CA PHE A 38 17.67 -2.72 23.24
C PHE A 38 16.55 -1.81 22.72
N ASP A 39 16.51 -0.55 23.13
CA ASP A 39 15.49 0.42 22.70
C ASP A 39 15.55 0.68 21.19
N ILE A 40 16.76 0.79 20.62
CA ILE A 40 16.94 0.94 19.17
C ILE A 40 16.38 -0.27 18.42
N ARG A 41 16.73 -1.49 18.85
CA ARG A 41 16.24 -2.72 18.22
C ARG A 41 14.73 -2.88 18.35
N LYS A 42 14.17 -2.52 19.50
CA LYS A 42 12.72 -2.54 19.73
C LYS A 42 12.01 -1.63 18.73
N ARG A 43 12.49 -0.39 18.55
CA ARG A 43 11.91 0.53 17.58
C ARG A 43 12.03 0.02 16.16
N LEU A 44 13.19 -0.52 15.76
CA LEU A 44 13.37 -1.12 14.43
C LEU A 44 12.36 -2.24 14.18
N LEU A 45 12.15 -3.11 15.17
CA LEU A 45 11.14 -4.17 15.08
C LEU A 45 9.73 -3.61 14.89
N GLU A 46 9.36 -2.54 15.59
CA GLU A 46 8.04 -1.90 15.45
C GLU A 46 7.81 -1.34 14.04
N TYR A 47 8.84 -0.79 13.37
CA TYR A 47 8.75 -0.36 11.97
C TYR A 47 8.66 -1.56 11.00
N ASP A 48 9.43 -2.61 11.26
CA ASP A 48 9.43 -3.81 10.43
C ASP A 48 8.11 -4.59 10.53
N ASP A 49 7.43 -4.54 11.68
CA ASP A 49 6.12 -5.17 11.90
C ASP A 49 5.04 -4.63 10.96
N VAL A 50 5.03 -3.32 10.69
CA VAL A 50 4.10 -2.71 9.72
C VAL A 50 4.31 -3.29 8.32
N LEU A 51 5.57 -3.37 7.87
CA LEU A 51 5.92 -3.94 6.57
C LEU A 51 5.64 -5.44 6.51
N ARG A 52 5.80 -6.17 7.63
CA ARG A 52 5.50 -7.59 7.72
C ARG A 52 4.01 -7.84 7.52
N GLU A 53 3.14 -7.10 8.20
CA GLU A 53 1.69 -7.23 8.05
C GLU A 53 1.24 -6.95 6.60
N GLN A 54 1.75 -5.87 6.00
CA GLN A 54 1.48 -5.56 4.59
C GLN A 54 1.98 -6.66 3.65
N ARG A 55 3.16 -7.23 3.92
CA ARG A 55 3.73 -8.32 3.12
C ARG A 55 2.89 -9.58 3.19
N GLU A 56 2.39 -9.94 4.37
CA GLU A 56 1.51 -11.10 4.56
C GLU A 56 0.27 -10.95 3.66
N ILE A 57 -0.42 -9.79 3.70
CA ILE A 57 -1.57 -9.50 2.84
C ILE A 57 -1.22 -9.64 1.35
N MET A 58 -0.11 -9.04 0.92
CA MET A 58 0.30 -9.07 -0.49
C MET A 58 0.68 -10.47 -0.96
N TYR A 59 1.31 -11.26 -0.11
CA TYR A 59 1.69 -12.63 -0.44
C TYR A 59 0.48 -13.56 -0.47
N ASP A 60 -0.49 -13.36 0.40
CA ASP A 60 -1.75 -14.10 0.36
C ASP A 60 -2.50 -13.82 -0.95
N GLN A 61 -2.66 -12.55 -1.34
CA GLN A 61 -3.26 -12.19 -2.63
C GLN A 61 -2.47 -12.74 -3.82
N ARG A 62 -1.14 -12.67 -3.77
CA ARG A 62 -0.29 -13.20 -4.84
C ARG A 62 -0.40 -14.72 -4.96
N ASN A 63 -0.47 -15.43 -3.84
CA ASN A 63 -0.64 -16.88 -3.81
C ASN A 63 -2.02 -17.26 -4.36
N GLU A 64 -3.07 -16.52 -4.01
CA GLU A 64 -4.40 -16.70 -4.58
C GLU A 64 -4.38 -16.61 -6.11
N VAL A 65 -3.71 -15.61 -6.68
CA VAL A 65 -3.55 -15.47 -8.14
C VAL A 65 -2.75 -16.64 -8.75
N LEU A 66 -1.72 -17.14 -8.05
CA LEU A 66 -0.90 -18.26 -8.54
C LEU A 66 -1.65 -19.59 -8.51
N GLU A 67 -2.43 -19.83 -7.46
CA GLU A 67 -3.15 -21.09 -7.22
C GLU A 67 -4.44 -21.22 -8.05
N ASN A 68 -5.08 -20.10 -8.41
CA ASN A 68 -6.28 -20.11 -9.25
C ASN A 68 -5.93 -20.05 -10.73
N ASP A 69 -6.50 -20.95 -11.53
CA ASP A 69 -6.34 -20.94 -12.99
C ASP A 69 -7.10 -19.78 -13.66
N ASP A 70 -8.18 -19.32 -13.02
CA ASP A 70 -9.02 -18.22 -13.45
C ASP A 70 -9.01 -17.11 -12.38
N VAL A 71 -8.65 -15.90 -12.79
CA VAL A 71 -8.60 -14.70 -11.93
C VAL A 71 -9.64 -13.65 -12.34
N HIS A 72 -10.55 -14.01 -13.26
CA HIS A 72 -11.49 -13.08 -13.85
C HIS A 72 -12.46 -12.47 -12.82
N GLY A 73 -12.83 -13.24 -11.79
CA GLY A 73 -13.57 -12.73 -10.64
C GLY A 73 -12.80 -11.65 -9.87
N MET A 74 -11.50 -11.87 -9.64
CA MET A 74 -10.62 -10.87 -9.01
C MET A 74 -10.48 -9.61 -9.86
N VAL A 75 -10.44 -9.74 -11.19
CA VAL A 75 -10.48 -8.60 -12.12
C VAL A 75 -11.79 -7.83 -11.95
N LYS A 76 -12.94 -8.50 -11.84
CA LYS A 76 -14.23 -7.85 -11.56
C LYS A 76 -14.23 -7.06 -10.25
N ASP A 77 -13.60 -7.61 -9.21
CA ASP A 77 -13.46 -6.90 -7.92
C ASP A 77 -12.57 -5.65 -8.04
N MET A 78 -11.55 -5.68 -8.89
CA MET A 78 -10.74 -4.50 -9.20
C MET A 78 -11.55 -3.42 -9.95
N PHE A 79 -12.43 -3.80 -10.87
CA PHE A 79 -13.40 -2.87 -11.47
C PHE A 79 -14.29 -2.23 -10.39
N SER A 80 -14.82 -3.05 -9.46
CA SER A 80 -15.64 -2.57 -8.34
C SER A 80 -14.91 -1.55 -7.49
N ARG A 81 -13.65 -1.84 -7.14
CA ARG A 81 -12.82 -0.92 -6.36
C ARG A 81 -12.61 0.42 -7.08
N VAL A 82 -12.20 0.38 -8.35
CA VAL A 82 -11.95 1.60 -9.14
C VAL A 82 -13.23 2.43 -9.25
N LEU A 83 -14.35 1.81 -9.64
CA LEU A 83 -15.63 2.51 -9.85
C LEU A 83 -16.19 3.04 -8.52
N SER A 84 -16.06 2.31 -7.42
CA SER A 84 -16.49 2.76 -6.10
C SER A 84 -15.78 4.05 -5.68
N ASN A 85 -14.47 4.13 -5.89
CA ASN A 85 -13.72 5.35 -5.58
C ASN A 85 -14.12 6.50 -6.48
N LEU A 86 -14.35 6.27 -7.78
CA LEU A 86 -14.79 7.31 -8.70
C LEU A 86 -16.14 7.88 -8.29
N VAL A 87 -17.11 7.01 -7.98
CA VAL A 87 -18.43 7.43 -7.48
C VAL A 87 -18.29 8.21 -6.19
N SER A 88 -17.47 7.73 -5.26
CA SER A 88 -17.26 8.38 -3.96
C SER A 88 -16.58 9.73 -4.09
N PHE A 89 -15.59 9.85 -4.99
CA PHE A 89 -14.86 11.09 -5.26
C PHE A 89 -15.74 12.17 -5.88
N HIS A 90 -16.66 11.80 -6.77
CA HIS A 90 -17.62 12.72 -7.38
C HIS A 90 -18.86 12.99 -6.51
N ARG A 91 -18.85 12.56 -5.25
CA ARG A 91 -19.95 12.85 -4.34
C ARG A 91 -19.80 14.26 -3.76
N THR A 92 -20.86 15.05 -3.86
CA THR A 92 -20.95 16.38 -3.28
C THR A 92 -21.21 16.32 -1.77
N GLU A 93 -20.96 17.43 -1.07
CA GLU A 93 -21.25 17.57 0.36
C GLU A 93 -22.72 17.30 0.71
N ASN A 94 -23.63 17.55 -0.24
CA ASN A 94 -25.07 17.30 -0.09
C ASN A 94 -25.45 15.82 -0.30
N GLY A 95 -24.46 14.96 -0.53
CA GLY A 95 -24.63 13.53 -0.71
C GLY A 95 -25.10 13.11 -2.10
N THR A 96 -25.28 14.05 -3.04
CA THR A 96 -25.59 13.79 -4.46
C THR A 96 -24.31 13.55 -5.26
N VAL A 97 -24.41 12.86 -6.39
CA VAL A 97 -23.27 12.61 -7.29
C VAL A 97 -23.23 13.67 -8.38
N ASP A 98 -22.06 14.24 -8.64
CA ASP A 98 -21.76 15.04 -9.82
C ASP A 98 -21.58 14.10 -11.03
N PHE A 99 -22.67 13.85 -11.74
CA PHE A 99 -22.69 12.94 -12.88
C PHE A 99 -21.89 13.43 -14.08
N ASP A 100 -21.81 14.75 -14.29
CA ASP A 100 -21.06 15.32 -15.41
C ASP A 100 -19.56 15.12 -15.16
N GLY A 101 -19.09 15.45 -13.95
CA GLY A 101 -17.71 15.21 -13.54
C GLY A 101 -17.36 13.71 -13.55
N LEU A 102 -18.25 12.85 -13.07
CA LEU A 102 -18.06 11.40 -13.09
C LEU A 102 -17.91 10.87 -14.52
N ASN A 103 -18.79 11.27 -15.43
CA ASN A 103 -18.72 10.87 -16.83
C ASN A 103 -17.42 11.35 -17.51
N GLU A 104 -16.99 12.58 -17.24
CA GLU A 104 -15.73 13.11 -17.77
C GLU A 104 -14.53 12.28 -17.27
N THR A 105 -14.49 11.96 -15.98
CA THR A 105 -13.41 11.16 -15.40
C THR A 105 -13.40 9.73 -15.93
N LEU A 106 -14.56 9.08 -16.03
CA LEU A 106 -14.71 7.74 -16.61
C LEU A 106 -14.16 7.71 -18.04
N MET A 107 -14.56 8.67 -18.88
CA MET A 107 -14.06 8.76 -20.26
C MET A 107 -12.54 8.95 -20.32
N LYS A 108 -11.98 9.83 -19.49
CA LYS A 108 -10.53 10.06 -19.42
C LYS A 108 -9.75 8.82 -18.99
N GLN A 109 -10.33 7.98 -18.13
CA GLN A 109 -9.74 6.72 -17.68
C GLN A 109 -9.95 5.55 -18.65
N GLY A 110 -10.60 5.80 -19.78
CA GLY A 110 -10.77 4.80 -20.85
C GLY A 110 -12.03 3.95 -20.73
N PHE A 111 -12.91 4.24 -19.76
CA PHE A 111 -14.25 3.65 -19.70
C PHE A 111 -15.08 4.24 -20.85
N LYS A 112 -15.05 3.51 -21.97
CA LYS A 112 -15.93 3.75 -23.12
C LYS A 112 -17.19 2.94 -22.86
N GLY A 113 -18.35 3.49 -23.19
CA GLY A 113 -19.63 2.84 -22.92
C GLY A 113 -20.75 3.86 -22.78
N LYS A 114 -21.88 3.42 -22.19
CA LYS A 114 -23.00 4.32 -21.91
C LYS A 114 -22.62 5.32 -20.82
N SER A 115 -23.02 6.58 -21.00
CA SER A 115 -22.89 7.60 -19.97
C SER A 115 -23.75 7.25 -18.75
N VAL A 116 -23.25 7.58 -17.56
CA VAL A 116 -23.99 7.52 -16.31
C VAL A 116 -25.06 8.61 -16.33
N ASP A 117 -26.30 8.23 -16.65
CA ASP A 117 -27.43 9.16 -16.76
C ASP A 117 -28.03 9.46 -15.37
N PRO A 118 -28.11 10.73 -14.95
CA PRO A 118 -28.79 11.11 -13.70
C PRO A 118 -30.19 10.50 -13.55
N ASN A 119 -30.96 10.34 -14.63
CA ASN A 119 -32.32 9.78 -14.55
C ASN A 119 -32.36 8.32 -14.08
N GLN A 120 -31.28 7.56 -14.29
CA GLN A 120 -31.19 6.15 -13.91
C GLN A 120 -30.51 5.97 -12.55
N PHE A 121 -29.56 6.84 -12.23
CA PHE A 121 -28.65 6.66 -11.10
C PHE A 121 -28.92 7.59 -9.91
N ASN A 122 -29.72 8.65 -10.08
CA ASN A 122 -30.01 9.58 -9.01
C ASN A 122 -30.81 8.90 -7.88
N GLY A 123 -30.42 9.18 -6.63
CA GLY A 123 -31.03 8.58 -5.43
C GLY A 123 -30.54 7.17 -5.08
N LEU A 124 -29.70 6.54 -5.90
CA LEU A 124 -29.06 5.27 -5.54
C LEU A 124 -28.00 5.47 -4.44
N SER A 125 -27.83 4.45 -3.60
CA SER A 125 -26.66 4.38 -2.71
C SER A 125 -25.38 4.23 -3.54
N VAL A 126 -24.24 4.61 -2.97
CA VAL A 126 -22.91 4.43 -3.60
C VAL A 126 -22.70 2.97 -4.00
N GLU A 127 -23.08 2.04 -3.13
CA GLU A 127 -22.97 0.61 -3.39
C GLU A 127 -23.79 0.17 -4.61
N ASN A 128 -25.07 0.57 -4.69
CA ASN A 128 -25.94 0.21 -5.81
C ASN A 128 -25.49 0.87 -7.12
N MET A 129 -25.04 2.13 -7.05
CA MET A 129 -24.46 2.82 -8.21
C MET A 129 -23.19 2.12 -8.68
N THR A 130 -22.27 1.80 -7.76
CA THR A 130 -21.03 1.08 -8.06
C THR A 130 -21.35 -0.24 -8.74
N LYS A 131 -22.26 -1.04 -8.17
CA LYS A 131 -22.65 -2.33 -8.75
C LYS A 131 -23.19 -2.18 -10.16
N ALA A 132 -24.10 -1.23 -10.40
CA ALA A 132 -24.66 -1.00 -11.73
C ALA A 132 -23.59 -0.56 -12.75
N LEU A 133 -22.61 0.25 -12.34
CA LEU A 133 -21.49 0.62 -13.20
C LEU A 133 -20.54 -0.56 -13.46
N VAL A 134 -20.28 -1.39 -12.44
CA VAL A 134 -19.47 -2.60 -12.59
C VAL A 134 -20.13 -3.52 -13.59
N ASP A 135 -21.41 -3.84 -13.41
CA ASP A 135 -22.14 -4.70 -14.34
C ASP A 135 -22.11 -4.08 -15.75
N GLN A 136 -22.29 -2.77 -15.91
CA GLN A 136 -22.17 -2.14 -17.21
C GLN A 136 -20.78 -2.30 -17.86
N PHE A 137 -19.72 -1.83 -17.20
CA PHE A 137 -18.38 -1.75 -17.82
C PHE A 137 -17.65 -3.09 -17.83
N PHE A 138 -17.87 -3.93 -16.84
CA PHE A 138 -17.30 -5.27 -16.80
C PHE A 138 -17.99 -6.18 -17.83
N ASP A 139 -19.31 -6.11 -18.00
CA ASP A 139 -19.99 -6.92 -19.02
C ASP A 139 -19.58 -6.49 -20.43
N GLU A 140 -19.32 -5.19 -20.67
CA GLU A 140 -18.75 -4.72 -21.93
C GLU A 140 -17.36 -5.32 -22.19
N TYR A 141 -16.52 -5.42 -21.16
CA TYR A 141 -15.22 -6.09 -21.24
C TYR A 141 -15.38 -7.60 -21.47
N ASP A 142 -16.25 -8.26 -20.72
CA ASP A 142 -16.46 -9.71 -20.79
C ASP A 142 -16.99 -10.13 -22.17
N GLN A 143 -17.99 -9.41 -22.69
CA GLN A 143 -18.52 -9.63 -24.04
C GLN A 143 -17.45 -9.44 -25.14
N LYS A 144 -16.55 -8.47 -24.95
CA LYS A 144 -15.47 -8.19 -25.90
C LYS A 144 -14.45 -9.33 -25.95
N ILE A 145 -14.20 -10.01 -24.82
CA ILE A 145 -13.24 -11.11 -24.75
C ILE A 145 -13.88 -12.49 -24.95
N ASP A 146 -15.21 -12.61 -24.88
CA ASP A 146 -15.94 -13.89 -24.92
C ASP A 146 -15.51 -14.84 -26.06
N PRO A 147 -15.34 -14.39 -27.33
CA PRO A 147 -14.89 -15.28 -28.41
C PRO A 147 -13.45 -15.81 -28.24
N TYR A 148 -12.67 -15.22 -27.33
CA TYR A 148 -11.25 -15.48 -27.12
C TYR A 148 -10.91 -15.74 -25.65
N LYS A 149 -11.92 -16.07 -24.83
CA LYS A 149 -11.80 -16.10 -23.36
C LYS A 149 -10.70 -17.07 -22.91
N GLU A 150 -10.64 -18.25 -23.51
CA GLU A 150 -9.60 -19.26 -23.21
C GLU A 150 -8.16 -18.73 -23.42
N GLN A 151 -7.95 -17.85 -24.39
CA GLN A 151 -6.62 -17.27 -24.64
C GLN A 151 -6.35 -16.04 -23.74
N ILE A 152 -7.40 -15.31 -23.36
CA ILE A 152 -7.32 -14.08 -22.56
C ILE A 152 -7.14 -14.37 -21.06
N LEU A 153 -7.81 -15.38 -20.49
CA LEU A 153 -7.72 -15.67 -19.04
C LEU A 153 -6.27 -15.90 -18.55
N PRO A 154 -5.41 -16.66 -19.26
CA PRO A 154 -4.00 -16.77 -18.88
C PRO A 154 -3.22 -15.44 -19.01
N ILE A 155 -3.65 -14.55 -19.91
CA ILE A 155 -3.07 -13.21 -20.06
C ILE A 155 -3.48 -12.33 -18.88
N GLU A 156 -4.73 -12.36 -18.45
CA GLU A 156 -5.21 -11.67 -17.25
C GLU A 156 -4.37 -12.07 -16.04
N LYS A 157 -4.23 -13.37 -15.77
CA LYS A 157 -3.41 -13.89 -14.67
C LYS A 157 -1.97 -13.37 -14.70
N ARG A 158 -1.29 -13.48 -15.84
CA ARG A 158 0.09 -12.97 -15.99
C ARG A 158 0.18 -11.46 -15.80
N MET A 159 -0.82 -10.74 -16.28
CA MET A 159 -0.87 -9.28 -16.18
C MET A 159 -1.10 -8.84 -14.73
N VAL A 160 -2.07 -9.43 -14.03
CA VAL A 160 -2.33 -9.17 -12.60
C VAL A 160 -1.07 -9.42 -11.77
N LEU A 161 -0.43 -10.58 -11.93
CA LEU A 161 0.84 -10.89 -11.23
C LEU A 161 1.91 -9.84 -11.48
N ARG A 162 2.09 -9.43 -12.74
CA ARG A 162 3.10 -8.43 -13.11
C ARG A 162 2.82 -7.07 -12.47
N VAL A 163 1.57 -6.62 -12.48
CA VAL A 163 1.16 -5.34 -11.90
C VAL A 163 1.35 -5.36 -10.39
N VAL A 164 0.88 -6.43 -9.71
CA VAL A 164 1.05 -6.63 -8.27
C VAL A 164 2.51 -6.63 -7.88
N ASP A 165 3.34 -7.44 -8.54
CA ASP A 165 4.78 -7.55 -8.23
C ASP A 165 5.49 -6.21 -8.42
N SER A 166 5.18 -5.48 -9.50
CA SER A 166 5.78 -4.17 -9.77
C SER A 166 5.37 -3.11 -8.73
N ALA A 167 4.09 -3.04 -8.39
CA ALA A 167 3.57 -2.06 -7.42
C ALA A 167 4.11 -2.34 -6.01
N TRP A 168 4.20 -3.60 -5.61
CA TRP A 168 4.73 -3.99 -4.32
C TRP A 168 6.22 -3.68 -4.16
N MET A 169 7.03 -3.93 -5.19
CA MET A 169 8.45 -3.55 -5.18
C MET A 169 8.63 -2.04 -5.03
N GLU A 170 7.81 -1.25 -5.72
CA GLU A 170 7.83 0.20 -5.60
C GLU A 170 7.42 0.67 -4.20
N HIS A 171 6.37 0.07 -3.62
CA HIS A 171 5.92 0.37 -2.26
C HIS A 171 6.98 0.06 -1.20
N ILE A 172 7.70 -1.06 -1.32
CA ILE A 172 8.82 -1.37 -0.40
C ILE A 172 9.88 -0.26 -0.44
N ASP A 173 10.26 0.22 -1.63
CA ASP A 173 11.22 1.32 -1.77
C ASP A 173 10.69 2.62 -1.14
N GLN A 174 9.41 2.93 -1.37
CA GLN A 174 8.79 4.11 -0.77
C GLN A 174 8.72 4.01 0.77
N MET A 175 8.42 2.83 1.31
CA MET A 175 8.41 2.59 2.77
C MET A 175 9.79 2.68 3.40
N ASP A 176 10.85 2.21 2.72
CA ASP A 176 12.22 2.41 3.19
C ASP A 176 12.61 3.90 3.22
N ARG A 177 12.25 4.66 2.19
CA ARG A 177 12.44 6.11 2.16
C ARG A 177 11.66 6.81 3.27
N LEU A 178 10.40 6.43 3.49
CA LEU A 178 9.56 6.96 4.57
C LEU A 178 10.24 6.70 5.92
N ARG A 179 10.68 5.47 6.18
CA ARG A 179 11.38 5.09 7.42
C ARG A 179 12.63 5.95 7.66
N ASN A 180 13.43 6.18 6.62
CA ASN A 180 14.65 6.98 6.72
C ASN A 180 14.35 8.48 6.94
N GLY A 181 13.22 8.99 6.42
CA GLY A 181 12.81 10.40 6.53
C GLY A 181 11.95 10.75 7.75
N ILE A 182 11.24 9.78 8.32
CA ILE A 182 10.20 10.02 9.34
C ILE A 182 10.77 10.62 10.63
N HIS A 183 12.05 10.39 10.92
CA HIS A 183 12.73 10.96 12.09
C HIS A 183 12.73 12.49 12.09
N LEU A 184 12.63 13.15 10.93
CA LEU A 184 12.50 14.61 10.85
C LEU A 184 11.17 15.11 11.44
N ARG A 185 10.12 14.28 11.51
CA ARG A 185 8.86 14.63 12.18
C ARG A 185 8.97 14.66 13.71
N SER A 186 9.99 14.00 14.30
CA SER A 186 10.20 14.07 15.76
C SER A 186 10.48 15.50 16.25
N TYR A 187 10.98 16.38 15.38
CA TYR A 187 11.15 17.81 15.65
C TYR A 187 9.83 18.54 15.88
N ALA A 188 8.71 18.02 15.37
CA ALA A 188 7.37 18.59 15.55
C ALA A 188 6.62 18.04 16.79
N GLN A 189 7.32 17.35 17.70
CA GLN A 189 6.74 16.71 18.90
C GLN A 189 5.72 15.59 18.61
N SER A 190 5.61 15.12 17.37
CA SER A 190 4.81 13.94 17.01
C SER A 190 5.61 12.65 17.18
N ASP A 191 4.95 11.57 17.61
CA ASP A 191 5.56 10.23 17.66
C ASP A 191 5.87 9.73 16.22
N PRO A 192 7.15 9.55 15.84
CA PRO A 192 7.50 9.13 14.49
C PRO A 192 6.96 7.75 14.11
N LEU A 193 6.83 6.83 15.08
CA LEU A 193 6.29 5.50 14.80
C LEU A 193 4.82 5.59 14.40
N LYS A 194 4.04 6.39 15.13
CA LYS A 194 2.62 6.61 14.81
C LYS A 194 2.46 7.23 13.43
N ALA A 195 3.24 8.26 13.10
CA ALA A 195 3.21 8.88 11.79
C ALA A 195 3.60 7.90 10.67
N TYR A 196 4.60 7.05 10.90
CA TYR A 196 4.99 6.00 9.95
C TYR A 196 3.87 4.99 9.71
N VAL A 197 3.15 4.57 10.76
CA VAL A 197 2.01 3.65 10.62
C VAL A 197 0.89 4.31 9.81
N GLU A 198 0.54 5.56 10.11
CA GLU A 198 -0.52 6.31 9.42
C GLU A 198 -0.17 6.53 7.94
N GLU A 199 1.00 7.11 7.65
CA GLU A 199 1.46 7.36 6.27
C GLU A 199 1.68 6.05 5.50
N GLY A 200 2.24 5.03 6.15
CA GLY A 200 2.47 3.73 5.55
C GLY A 200 1.18 2.99 5.20
N TYR A 201 0.11 3.19 5.97
CA TYR A 201 -1.23 2.68 5.63
C TYR A 201 -1.82 3.41 4.43
N GLU A 202 -1.74 4.75 4.38
CA GLU A 202 -2.21 5.54 3.24
C GLU A 202 -1.48 5.13 1.95
N MET A 203 -0.15 4.99 2.00
CA MET A 203 0.66 4.54 0.87
C MET A 203 0.30 3.12 0.42
N PHE A 204 -0.02 2.23 1.36
CA PHE A 204 -0.44 0.86 1.03
C PHE A 204 -1.80 0.84 0.34
N GLU A 205 -2.77 1.61 0.86
CA GLU A 205 -4.06 1.76 0.20
C GLU A 205 -3.92 2.35 -1.22
N ASP A 206 -3.12 3.40 -1.39
CA ASP A 206 -2.82 4.00 -2.69
C ASP A 206 -2.18 3.00 -3.66
N MET A 207 -1.24 2.18 -3.19
CA MET A 207 -0.64 1.10 -3.98
C MET A 207 -1.72 0.13 -4.46
N LEU A 208 -2.59 -0.34 -3.57
CA LEU A 208 -3.66 -1.26 -3.93
C LEU A 208 -4.67 -0.63 -4.90
N GLN A 209 -4.96 0.66 -4.77
CA GLN A 209 -5.79 1.39 -5.72
C GLN A 209 -5.14 1.50 -7.09
N ARG A 210 -3.82 1.70 -7.14
CA ARG A 210 -3.05 1.74 -8.38
C ARG A 210 -3.03 0.37 -9.07
N ILE A 211 -2.84 -0.72 -8.31
CA ILE A 211 -2.92 -2.09 -8.86
C ILE A 211 -4.27 -2.29 -9.57
N ALA A 212 -5.38 -2.00 -8.88
CA ALA A 212 -6.71 -2.15 -9.45
C ALA A 212 -6.89 -1.29 -10.71
N ARG A 213 -6.42 -0.05 -10.68
CA ARG A 213 -6.52 0.87 -11.83
C ARG A 213 -5.70 0.40 -13.03
N ASP A 214 -4.48 -0.07 -12.83
CA ASP A 214 -3.59 -0.51 -13.90
C ASP A 214 -4.13 -1.80 -14.55
N VAL A 215 -4.69 -2.71 -13.76
CA VAL A 215 -5.39 -3.91 -14.24
C VAL A 215 -6.62 -3.53 -15.07
N VAL A 216 -7.49 -2.65 -14.54
CA VAL A 216 -8.69 -2.19 -15.25
C VAL A 216 -8.32 -1.48 -16.54
N MET A 217 -7.32 -0.59 -16.53
CA MET A 217 -6.84 0.09 -17.74
C MET A 217 -6.33 -0.89 -18.79
N PHE A 218 -5.65 -1.96 -18.38
CA PHE A 218 -5.24 -3.01 -19.31
C PHE A 218 -6.47 -3.68 -19.96
N CYS A 219 -7.46 -4.08 -19.17
CA CYS A 219 -8.70 -4.70 -19.66
C CYS A 219 -9.45 -3.80 -20.65
N LEU A 220 -9.62 -2.51 -20.31
CA LEU A 220 -10.30 -1.53 -21.16
C LEU A 220 -9.58 -1.35 -22.51
N ASN A 221 -8.25 -1.35 -22.49
CA ASN A 221 -7.42 -1.13 -23.68
C ASN A 221 -7.08 -2.41 -24.46
N VAL A 222 -7.47 -3.60 -24.00
CA VAL A 222 -7.15 -4.85 -24.69
C VAL A 222 -7.67 -4.78 -26.13
N GLN A 223 -6.83 -5.07 -27.12
CA GLN A 223 -7.24 -5.17 -28.52
C GLN A 223 -6.97 -6.59 -28.97
N VAL A 224 -8.02 -7.34 -29.25
CA VAL A 224 -7.85 -8.69 -29.77
C VAL A 224 -7.57 -8.58 -31.27
N GLN A 225 -6.32 -8.85 -31.64
CA GLN A 225 -5.92 -9.01 -33.02
C GLN A 225 -5.73 -10.50 -33.31
N VAL A 226 -6.55 -11.04 -34.21
CA VAL A 226 -6.38 -12.39 -34.72
C VAL A 226 -5.21 -12.35 -35.70
N GLN A 227 -4.12 -13.06 -35.41
CA GLN A 227 -3.11 -13.35 -36.43
C GLN A 227 -3.70 -14.39 -37.37
N GLU A 228 -3.89 -14.01 -38.63
CA GLU A 228 -4.14 -14.93 -39.75
C GLU A 228 -2.92 -15.81 -40.04
#